data_AF-A0A442SYY5-F1
#
_entry.id   AF-A0A442SYY5-F1
#
_cell.length_a   1.000
_cell.length_b   1.000
_cell.length_c   1.000
_cell.angle_alpha   90.00
_cell.angle_beta   90.00
_cell.angle_gamma   90.00
#
_symmetry.space_group_name_H-M   'P 1'
#
loop_
_entity.id
_entity.type
_entity.pdbx_description
1 polymer ?
#
loop_
_entity_poly.entity_id
_entity_poly.type
_entity_poly.pdbx_seq_one_letter_code
_entity_poly.pdbx_strand_id
1 'polypeptide(L)'
;MSKPYSGPIIDAHHHLWDLGLGRHPWLATTAGERGGLGELGPLRRNYLPEDYLRDASRHNVVATVHVEAGWAGDDCVGETQWLETLDKSRGVAARYVVHVPLANHQAPALVEAQAAFDRVVGVRDILSWDPDPARRFVARDGIMNDPAWRAGLALLAGHRLIFDLMVFPRQLTGAARLAAAYPNQLFVLNHCGSPIDRDADGMRAWREALRLLSERDNVAIKISDLVAYDHDWTLDSLKPVVMHCIDCFGTQRAMFGSDFPVAGLHASFDAVYDSFKAIAGELSADEQTALFFGNARRIYRLDDMSSAGLLPA
;
A
#
# COMPACT_ATOMS: atom_id res chain seq x y z
N MET A 1 -31.30 5.33 4.29
CA MET A 1 -29.84 5.10 4.31
C MET A 1 -29.62 3.66 3.87
N SER A 2 -28.77 3.42 2.88
CA SER A 2 -28.33 2.06 2.54
C SER A 2 -27.64 1.43 3.74
N LYS A 3 -27.76 0.10 3.91
CA LYS A 3 -27.03 -0.59 4.98
C LYS A 3 -25.53 -0.52 4.66
N PRO A 4 -24.66 -0.23 5.64
CA PRO A 4 -23.21 -0.28 5.43
C PRO A 4 -22.76 -1.66 4.93
N TYR A 5 -21.69 -1.69 4.12
CA TYR A 5 -21.11 -2.95 3.63
C TYR A 5 -20.74 -3.86 4.80
N SER A 6 -21.27 -5.09 4.77
CA SER A 6 -21.03 -6.13 5.79
C SER A 6 -20.46 -7.43 5.20
N GLY A 7 -20.05 -7.40 3.92
CA GLY A 7 -19.43 -8.54 3.24
C GLY A 7 -17.98 -8.78 3.69
N PRO A 8 -17.30 -9.77 3.11
CA PRO A 8 -15.89 -10.03 3.38
C PRO A 8 -15.02 -8.84 2.93
N ILE A 9 -13.92 -8.62 3.64
CA ILE A 9 -12.94 -7.56 3.37
C ILE A 9 -11.56 -8.19 3.21
N ILE A 10 -10.84 -7.77 2.17
CA ILE A 10 -9.40 -7.98 2.09
C ILE A 10 -8.73 -6.64 2.30
N ASP A 11 -7.96 -6.53 3.38
CA ASP A 11 -7.16 -5.35 3.62
C ASP A 11 -5.93 -5.37 2.72
N ALA A 12 -5.96 -4.56 1.66
CA ALA A 12 -4.92 -4.57 0.64
C ALA A 12 -3.59 -3.95 1.12
N HIS A 13 -3.56 -3.33 2.30
CA HIS A 13 -2.36 -2.64 2.77
C HIS A 13 -2.35 -2.56 4.30
N HIS A 14 -1.42 -3.28 4.91
CA HIS A 14 -1.05 -3.10 6.31
C HIS A 14 0.43 -3.44 6.49
N HIS A 15 0.96 -3.14 7.67
CA HIS A 15 2.32 -3.42 8.08
C HIS A 15 2.31 -4.23 9.38
N LEU A 16 3.29 -5.11 9.53
CA LEU A 16 3.61 -5.82 10.76
C LEU A 16 5.07 -5.53 11.12
N TRP A 17 5.38 -5.45 12.40
CA TRP A 17 6.76 -5.39 12.86
C TRP A 17 6.93 -5.92 14.28
N ASP A 18 8.08 -6.56 14.51
CA ASP A 18 8.60 -6.86 15.84
C ASP A 18 9.85 -6.01 16.08
N LEU A 19 9.75 -5.07 17.02
CA LEU A 19 10.86 -4.18 17.39
C LEU A 19 11.93 -4.91 18.21
N GLY A 20 11.59 -6.04 18.83
CA GLY A 20 12.54 -6.92 19.52
C GLY A 20 13.60 -7.51 18.59
N LEU A 21 13.34 -7.55 17.28
CA LEU A 21 14.29 -7.99 16.27
C LEU A 21 15.38 -6.95 15.97
N GLY A 22 15.17 -5.68 16.32
CA GLY A 22 16.12 -4.61 16.02
C GLY A 22 16.30 -4.33 14.51
N ARG A 23 15.32 -4.71 13.69
CA ARG A 23 15.37 -4.63 12.21
C ARG A 23 14.58 -3.48 11.60
N HIS A 24 13.98 -2.60 12.40
CA HIS A 24 13.18 -1.47 11.95
C HIS A 24 13.85 -0.14 12.36
N PRO A 25 14.95 0.27 11.70
CA PRO A 25 15.76 1.41 12.14
C PRO A 25 14.98 2.73 12.19
N TRP A 26 13.93 2.87 11.36
CA TRP A 26 13.09 4.05 11.34
C TRP A 26 12.13 4.16 12.54
N LEU A 27 11.92 3.07 13.29
CA LEU A 27 11.17 3.05 14.55
C LEU A 27 12.09 3.03 15.78
N ALA A 28 13.41 3.09 15.59
CA ALA A 28 14.34 3.23 16.69
C ALA A 28 14.05 4.52 17.49
N THR A 29 14.30 4.50 18.79
CA THR A 29 14.08 5.67 19.65
C THR A 29 14.91 6.89 19.22
N THR A 30 16.04 6.65 18.55
CA THR A 30 16.94 7.67 18.00
C THR A 30 16.55 8.14 16.60
N ALA A 31 15.53 7.54 15.97
CA ALA A 31 15.09 7.95 14.65
C ALA A 31 14.36 9.31 14.73
N GLY A 32 14.68 10.19 13.77
CA GLY A 32 13.94 11.44 13.55
C GLY A 32 12.62 11.20 12.82
N GLU A 33 12.01 12.29 12.36
CA GLU A 33 10.83 12.25 11.50
C GLU A 33 11.10 11.47 10.21
N ARG A 34 10.09 10.76 9.71
CA ARG A 34 10.16 9.99 8.46
C ARG A 34 9.02 10.40 7.55
N GLY A 35 9.33 11.01 6.40
CA GLY A 35 8.39 11.20 5.30
C GLY A 35 7.10 11.93 5.67
N GLY A 36 7.16 12.89 6.60
CA GLY A 36 6.00 13.66 7.04
C GLY A 36 5.03 12.93 7.98
N LEU A 37 5.38 11.73 8.49
CA LEU A 37 4.53 10.96 9.42
C LEU A 37 4.38 11.57 10.82
N GLY A 38 5.12 12.65 11.12
CA GLY A 38 5.09 13.29 12.44
C GLY A 38 5.71 12.44 13.55
N GLU A 39 5.15 12.57 14.76
CA GLU A 39 5.65 11.93 15.99
C GLU A 39 5.45 10.41 15.95
N LEU A 40 6.55 9.67 15.76
CA LEU A 40 6.53 8.20 15.62
C LEU A 40 6.28 7.45 16.94
N GLY A 41 6.26 8.14 18.08
CA GLY A 41 6.13 7.53 19.42
C GLY A 41 5.05 6.44 19.53
N PRO A 42 3.81 6.66 19.05
CA PRO A 42 2.75 5.65 19.10
C PRO A 42 3.02 4.39 18.24
N LEU A 43 3.89 4.49 17.24
CA LEU A 43 4.32 3.35 16.40
C LEU A 43 5.50 2.57 16.99
N ARG A 44 6.19 3.10 18.02
CA ARG A 44 7.35 2.46 18.67
C ARG A 44 6.94 1.35 19.64
N ARG A 45 6.13 0.42 19.14
CA ARG A 45 5.67 -0.80 19.80
C ARG A 45 5.60 -1.92 18.78
N ASN A 46 5.60 -3.18 19.23
CA ASN A 46 5.31 -4.30 18.35
C ASN A 46 3.90 -4.17 17.76
N TYR A 47 3.76 -4.62 16.52
CA TYR A 47 2.47 -4.76 15.86
C TYR A 47 2.45 -6.10 15.13
N LEU A 48 1.88 -7.10 15.79
CA LEU A 48 1.86 -8.49 15.36
C LEU A 48 0.46 -8.89 14.87
N PRO A 49 0.28 -10.09 14.28
CA PRO A 49 -1.03 -10.52 13.80
C PRO A 49 -2.15 -10.40 14.83
N GLU A 50 -1.89 -10.71 16.10
CA GLU A 50 -2.88 -10.60 17.18
C GLU A 50 -3.32 -9.16 17.45
N ASP A 51 -2.42 -8.18 17.27
CA ASP A 51 -2.74 -6.77 17.42
C ASP A 51 -3.59 -6.28 16.26
N TYR A 52 -3.23 -6.65 15.02
CA TYR A 52 -4.06 -6.38 13.85
C TYR A 52 -5.47 -6.96 14.01
N LEU A 53 -5.57 -8.22 14.45
CA LEU A 53 -6.84 -8.90 14.65
C LEU A 53 -7.69 -8.29 15.76
N ARG A 54 -7.07 -7.64 16.75
CA ARG A 54 -7.76 -6.88 17.79
C ARG A 54 -8.35 -5.61 17.21
N ASP A 55 -7.55 -4.85 16.46
CA ASP A 55 -7.98 -3.60 15.83
C ASP A 55 -9.08 -3.83 14.79
N ALA A 56 -8.96 -4.88 13.97
CA ALA A 56 -9.91 -5.21 12.93
C ALA A 56 -11.16 -5.98 13.41
N SER A 57 -11.30 -6.25 14.71
CA SER A 57 -12.27 -7.21 15.26
C SER A 57 -13.75 -6.94 14.96
N ARG A 58 -14.11 -5.69 14.61
CA ARG A 58 -15.48 -5.28 14.23
C ARG A 58 -15.75 -5.37 12.73
N HIS A 59 -14.75 -5.72 11.94
CA HIS A 59 -14.80 -5.79 10.50
C HIS A 59 -14.57 -7.24 10.04
N ASN A 60 -15.29 -7.67 9.01
CA ASN A 60 -15.15 -9.01 8.46
C ASN A 60 -13.92 -9.11 7.55
N VAL A 61 -12.74 -8.83 8.09
CA VAL A 61 -11.46 -8.96 7.38
C VAL A 61 -11.11 -10.45 7.30
N VAL A 62 -11.06 -10.98 6.08
CA VAL A 62 -10.81 -12.41 5.82
C VAL A 62 -9.40 -12.70 5.33
N ALA A 63 -8.72 -11.69 4.77
CA ALA A 63 -7.30 -11.77 4.46
C ALA A 63 -6.67 -10.37 4.40
N THR A 64 -5.35 -10.30 4.50
CA THR A 64 -4.60 -9.04 4.38
C THR A 64 -3.35 -9.20 3.52
N VAL A 65 -2.88 -8.08 2.97
CA VAL A 65 -1.62 -7.98 2.24
C VAL A 65 -0.63 -7.17 3.08
N HIS A 66 0.44 -7.81 3.54
CA HIS A 66 1.56 -7.11 4.21
C HIS A 66 2.37 -6.39 3.16
N VAL A 67 2.68 -5.13 3.41
CA VAL A 67 3.59 -4.34 2.60
C VAL A 67 4.84 -4.08 3.43
N GLU A 68 6.03 -4.12 2.81
CA GLU A 68 7.32 -3.95 3.49
C GLU A 68 7.30 -2.80 4.50
N ALA A 69 7.85 -3.08 5.68
CA ALA A 69 7.75 -2.21 6.84
C ALA A 69 9.06 -1.46 7.12
N GLY A 70 9.89 -1.19 6.10
CA GLY A 70 11.18 -0.52 6.28
C GLY A 70 12.18 -1.34 7.08
N TRP A 71 12.27 -2.65 6.77
CA TRP A 71 13.29 -3.55 7.30
C TRP A 71 14.71 -3.05 6.98
N ALA A 72 15.67 -3.41 7.83
CA ALA A 72 17.06 -3.01 7.68
C ALA A 72 17.65 -3.49 6.34
N GLY A 73 18.24 -2.57 5.57
CA GLY A 73 18.67 -2.81 4.20
C GLY A 73 19.90 -3.73 4.05
N ASP A 74 20.54 -4.13 5.15
CA ASP A 74 21.62 -5.12 5.16
C ASP A 74 21.10 -6.56 5.03
N ASP A 75 19.78 -6.77 5.16
CA ASP A 75 19.12 -8.07 5.11
C ASP A 75 17.78 -7.99 4.37
N CYS A 76 17.84 -7.84 3.04
CA CYS A 76 16.67 -7.60 2.21
C CYS A 76 15.60 -8.71 2.26
N VAL A 77 15.98 -9.95 2.54
CA VAL A 77 15.07 -11.12 2.55
C VAL A 77 14.59 -11.46 3.97
N GLY A 78 15.26 -10.94 5.01
CA GLY A 78 14.96 -11.23 6.40
C GLY A 78 13.53 -10.90 6.82
N GLU A 79 12.93 -9.82 6.31
CA GLU A 79 11.53 -9.50 6.59
C GLU A 79 10.60 -10.62 6.12
N THR A 80 10.79 -11.10 4.88
CA THR A 80 10.01 -12.19 4.29
C THR A 80 10.18 -13.48 5.09
N GLN A 81 11.41 -13.81 5.48
CA GLN A 81 11.70 -15.00 6.30
C GLN A 81 11.00 -14.92 7.66
N TRP A 82 11.02 -13.76 8.30
CA TRP A 82 10.30 -13.54 9.56
C TRP A 82 8.79 -13.66 9.37
N LEU A 83 8.24 -13.06 8.32
CA LEU A 83 6.80 -13.14 8.03
C LEU A 83 6.35 -14.59 7.83
N GLU A 84 7.15 -15.44 7.19
CA GLU A 84 6.85 -16.87 7.03
C GLU A 84 6.73 -17.62 8.37
N THR A 85 7.37 -17.13 9.44
CA THR A 85 7.28 -17.75 10.79
C THR A 85 5.98 -17.43 11.53
N LEU A 86 5.26 -16.37 11.14
CA LEU A 86 4.05 -15.93 11.85
C LEU A 86 2.85 -16.82 11.49
N ASP A 87 1.90 -16.95 12.42
CA ASP A 87 0.66 -17.69 12.14
C ASP A 87 -0.16 -17.04 11.01
N LYS A 88 -0.66 -17.88 10.10
CA LYS A 88 -1.48 -17.50 8.93
C LYS A 88 -2.90 -18.03 9.01
N SER A 89 -3.26 -18.77 10.07
CA SER A 89 -4.55 -19.43 10.23
C SER A 89 -5.75 -18.50 10.11
N ARG A 90 -5.56 -17.20 10.39
CA ARG A 90 -6.59 -16.16 10.35
C ARG A 90 -6.45 -15.16 9.19
N GLY A 91 -5.67 -15.49 8.16
CA GLY A 91 -5.57 -14.69 6.94
C GLY A 91 -4.75 -13.40 7.04
N VAL A 92 -4.18 -13.08 8.21
CA VAL A 92 -3.24 -11.95 8.34
C VAL A 92 -1.95 -12.27 7.59
N ALA A 93 -1.48 -11.30 6.80
CA ALA A 93 -0.33 -11.39 5.93
C ALA A 93 -0.43 -12.64 5.02
N ALA A 94 -1.58 -12.80 4.37
CA ALA A 94 -1.82 -13.89 3.42
C ALA A 94 -0.91 -13.76 2.19
N ARG A 95 -0.58 -12.53 1.81
CA ARG A 95 0.32 -12.14 0.72
C ARG A 95 1.27 -11.03 1.14
N TYR A 96 2.41 -10.94 0.47
CA TYR A 96 3.47 -9.96 0.73
C TYR A 96 3.78 -9.11 -0.49
N VAL A 97 3.95 -7.82 -0.24
CA VAL A 97 4.67 -6.89 -1.09
C VAL A 97 5.97 -6.55 -0.36
N VAL A 98 7.11 -7.01 -0.88
CA VAL A 98 8.39 -6.99 -0.16
C VAL A 98 9.30 -5.86 -0.65
N HIS A 99 10.30 -5.48 0.14
CA HIS A 99 11.31 -4.55 -0.33
C HIS A 99 12.35 -5.24 -1.21
N VAL A 100 12.74 -4.58 -2.31
CA VAL A 100 13.98 -4.84 -3.05
C VAL A 100 14.56 -3.50 -3.51
N PRO A 101 15.84 -3.19 -3.24
CA PRO A 101 16.48 -1.98 -3.73
C PRO A 101 16.79 -2.14 -5.23
N LEU A 102 15.90 -1.71 -6.11
CA LEU A 102 15.94 -2.08 -7.54
C LEU A 102 17.13 -1.50 -8.30
N ALA A 103 17.75 -0.43 -7.79
CA ALA A 103 18.96 0.15 -8.36
C ALA A 103 20.25 -0.60 -7.95
N ASN A 104 20.16 -1.54 -7.00
CA ASN A 104 21.32 -2.28 -6.51
C ASN A 104 21.76 -3.30 -7.57
N HIS A 105 23.08 -3.45 -7.78
CA HIS A 105 23.65 -4.49 -8.64
C HIS A 105 23.22 -5.92 -8.27
N GLN A 106 22.82 -6.16 -7.02
CA GLN A 106 22.28 -7.44 -6.55
C GLN A 106 20.77 -7.61 -6.80
N ALA A 107 20.07 -6.61 -7.35
CA ALA A 107 18.63 -6.69 -7.59
C ALA A 107 18.19 -7.96 -8.34
N PRO A 108 18.89 -8.48 -9.37
CA PRO A 108 18.52 -9.75 -10.00
C PRO A 108 18.42 -10.91 -9.01
N ALA A 109 19.45 -11.12 -8.18
CA ALA A 109 19.47 -12.19 -7.20
C ALA A 109 18.46 -11.97 -6.06
N LEU A 110 18.24 -10.72 -5.65
CA LEU A 110 17.27 -10.39 -4.60
C LEU A 110 15.83 -10.57 -5.08
N VAL A 111 15.50 -10.17 -6.30
CA VAL A 111 14.18 -10.42 -6.91
C VAL A 111 13.91 -11.92 -7.01
N GLU A 112 14.89 -12.70 -7.48
CA GLU A 112 14.77 -14.15 -7.55
C GLU A 112 14.57 -14.78 -6.16
N ALA A 113 15.36 -14.38 -5.16
CA ALA A 113 15.24 -14.87 -3.79
C ALA A 113 13.87 -14.55 -3.18
N GLN A 114 13.34 -13.35 -3.41
CA GLN A 114 12.01 -12.95 -2.94
C GLN A 114 10.91 -13.73 -3.67
N ALA A 115 11.02 -13.91 -4.99
CA ALA A 115 10.05 -14.64 -5.80
C ALA A 115 9.97 -16.15 -5.46
N ALA A 116 10.97 -16.70 -4.77
CA ALA A 116 10.96 -18.08 -4.30
C ALA A 116 9.96 -18.35 -3.16
N PHE A 117 9.44 -17.31 -2.51
CA PHE A 117 8.41 -17.43 -1.48
C PHE A 117 7.02 -17.31 -2.10
N ASP A 118 6.19 -18.35 -1.97
CA ASP A 118 4.85 -18.42 -2.58
C ASP A 118 3.93 -17.24 -2.20
N ARG A 119 4.12 -16.65 -1.00
CA ARG A 119 3.33 -15.51 -0.53
C ARG A 119 3.75 -14.17 -1.11
N VAL A 120 4.95 -14.07 -1.69
CA VAL A 120 5.46 -12.85 -2.30
C VAL A 120 4.82 -12.64 -3.67
N VAL A 121 4.11 -11.53 -3.82
CA VAL A 121 3.33 -11.22 -5.02
C VAL A 121 3.64 -9.85 -5.60
N GLY A 122 4.41 -9.04 -4.87
CA GLY A 122 4.85 -7.74 -5.33
C GLY A 122 6.12 -7.27 -4.65
N VAL A 123 6.67 -6.19 -5.20
CA VAL A 123 7.81 -5.47 -4.67
C VAL A 123 7.44 -4.01 -4.47
N ARG A 124 7.96 -3.40 -3.41
CA ARG A 124 7.95 -1.95 -3.19
C ARG A 124 9.37 -1.44 -2.98
N ASP A 125 9.73 -0.42 -3.74
CA ASP A 125 10.92 0.39 -3.54
C ASP A 125 10.44 1.84 -3.53
N ILE A 126 10.28 2.43 -2.34
CA ILE A 126 9.59 3.72 -2.16
C ILE A 126 10.27 4.80 -3.02
N LEU A 127 9.48 5.63 -3.70
CA LEU A 127 9.97 6.66 -4.62
C LEU A 127 9.58 8.08 -4.20
N SER A 128 8.73 8.21 -3.16
CA SER A 128 8.19 9.48 -2.66
C SER A 128 9.30 10.48 -2.29
N TRP A 129 9.50 11.48 -3.14
CA TRP A 129 10.48 12.53 -2.96
C TRP A 129 9.84 13.90 -2.96
N ASP A 130 10.25 14.73 -2.00
CA ASP A 130 9.88 16.13 -1.86
C ASP A 130 11.14 17.01 -1.70
N PRO A 131 11.13 18.26 -2.18
CA PRO A 131 12.21 19.21 -1.90
C PRO A 131 12.43 19.45 -0.40
N ASP A 132 11.37 19.38 0.41
CA ASP A 132 11.45 19.44 1.87
C ASP A 132 11.95 18.09 2.43
N PRO A 133 13.12 18.05 3.08
CA PRO A 133 13.64 16.83 3.68
C PRO A 133 12.73 16.20 4.74
N ALA A 134 11.89 16.99 5.41
CA ALA A 134 10.96 16.48 6.43
C ALA A 134 9.83 15.65 5.82
N ARG A 135 9.52 15.90 4.55
CA ARG A 135 8.38 15.30 3.83
C ARG A 135 8.77 14.15 2.91
N ARG A 136 10.07 13.94 2.63
CA ARG A 136 10.54 12.92 1.68
C ARG A 136 10.88 11.58 2.33
N PHE A 137 10.67 10.49 1.59
CA PHE A 137 11.06 9.14 1.98
C PHE A 137 12.40 8.70 1.38
N VAL A 138 12.79 9.31 0.25
CA VAL A 138 14.05 9.01 -0.43
C VAL A 138 14.98 10.23 -0.50
N ALA A 139 16.28 9.98 -0.59
CA ALA A 139 17.29 11.03 -0.54
C ALA A 139 17.33 11.92 -1.80
N ARG A 140 16.91 11.41 -2.96
CA ARG A 140 17.01 12.11 -4.26
C ARG A 140 15.77 11.93 -5.14
N ASP A 141 15.51 12.93 -5.97
CA ASP A 141 14.51 12.84 -7.04
C ASP A 141 15.03 12.00 -8.22
N GLY A 142 14.16 11.70 -9.17
CA GLY A 142 14.53 11.15 -10.47
C GLY A 142 14.86 9.65 -10.47
N ILE A 143 14.61 8.92 -9.37
CA ILE A 143 14.85 7.47 -9.29
C ILE A 143 14.11 6.72 -10.41
N MET A 144 12.87 7.13 -10.74
CA MET A 144 12.12 6.55 -11.87
C MET A 144 12.79 6.72 -13.24
N ASN A 145 13.78 7.60 -13.40
CA ASN A 145 14.54 7.80 -14.64
C ASN A 145 15.91 7.13 -14.59
N ASP A 146 16.32 6.58 -13.44
CA ASP A 146 17.61 5.94 -13.28
C ASP A 146 17.65 4.62 -14.08
N PRO A 147 18.62 4.44 -15.00
CA PRO A 147 18.77 3.22 -15.78
C PRO A 147 18.97 1.95 -14.93
N ALA A 148 19.71 2.04 -13.83
CA ALA A 148 19.95 0.88 -12.96
C ALA A 148 18.66 0.46 -12.25
N TRP A 149 17.92 1.44 -11.73
CA TRP A 149 16.62 1.18 -11.09
C TRP A 149 15.61 0.60 -12.08
N ARG A 150 15.56 1.15 -13.29
CA ARG A 150 14.71 0.66 -14.38
C ARG A 150 15.07 -0.77 -14.80
N ALA A 151 16.35 -1.12 -14.82
CA ALA A 151 16.79 -2.49 -15.08
C ALA A 151 16.27 -3.45 -14.00
N GLY A 152 16.29 -3.06 -12.72
CA GLY A 152 15.68 -3.82 -11.64
C GLY A 152 14.16 -3.97 -11.78
N LEU A 153 13.44 -2.89 -12.07
CA LEU A 153 11.99 -2.92 -12.31
C LEU A 153 11.61 -3.88 -13.44
N ALA A 154 12.40 -3.93 -14.52
CA ALA A 154 12.15 -4.78 -15.67
C ALA A 154 12.16 -6.28 -15.35
N LEU A 155 12.75 -6.69 -14.22
CA LEU A 155 12.78 -8.09 -13.78
C LEU A 155 11.43 -8.56 -13.25
N LEU A 156 10.66 -7.66 -12.62
CA LEU A 156 9.52 -8.04 -11.78
C LEU A 156 8.43 -8.78 -12.56
N ALA A 157 8.07 -8.31 -13.76
CA ALA A 157 7.07 -8.93 -14.60
C ALA A 157 7.43 -10.39 -14.95
N GLY A 158 8.71 -10.70 -15.16
CA GLY A 158 9.20 -12.05 -15.45
C GLY A 158 8.98 -13.02 -14.27
N HIS A 159 8.94 -12.50 -13.04
CA HIS A 159 8.62 -13.25 -11.82
C HIS A 159 7.15 -13.12 -11.39
N ARG A 160 6.28 -12.55 -12.23
CA ARG A 160 4.86 -12.25 -11.90
C ARG A 160 4.70 -11.37 -10.66
N LEU A 161 5.69 -10.55 -10.34
CA LEU A 161 5.65 -9.61 -9.22
C LEU A 161 5.06 -8.28 -9.67
N ILE A 162 4.06 -7.79 -8.94
CA ILE A 162 3.53 -6.43 -9.15
C ILE A 162 4.49 -5.40 -8.55
N PHE A 163 4.36 -4.13 -8.93
CA PHE A 163 5.10 -3.03 -8.30
C PHE A 163 4.15 -2.13 -7.54
N ASP A 164 4.28 -2.09 -6.22
CA ASP A 164 3.57 -1.14 -5.37
C ASP A 164 4.26 0.23 -5.48
N LEU A 165 3.56 1.16 -6.12
CA LEU A 165 4.08 2.48 -6.50
C LEU A 165 3.71 3.50 -5.42
N MET A 166 4.68 3.86 -4.58
CA MET A 166 4.55 4.95 -3.61
C MET A 166 5.34 6.18 -4.08
N VAL A 167 4.60 7.23 -4.46
CA VAL A 167 5.11 8.51 -5.01
C VAL A 167 4.25 9.67 -4.51
N PHE A 168 4.79 10.90 -4.59
CA PHE A 168 4.00 12.12 -4.35
C PHE A 168 3.34 12.69 -5.63
N PRO A 169 2.35 13.59 -5.51
CA PRO A 169 1.56 14.08 -6.64
C PRO A 169 2.41 14.67 -7.77
N ARG A 170 3.47 15.41 -7.41
CA ARG A 170 4.46 15.99 -8.34
C ARG A 170 5.18 14.97 -9.22
N GLN A 171 5.21 13.70 -8.80
CA GLN A 171 5.88 12.60 -9.50
C GLN A 171 4.91 11.78 -10.37
N LEU A 172 3.57 11.94 -10.22
CA LEU A 172 2.57 11.11 -10.91
C LEU A 172 2.65 11.20 -12.44
N THR A 173 2.98 12.38 -13.00
CA THR A 173 3.23 12.52 -14.45
C THR A 173 4.42 11.67 -14.92
N GLY A 174 5.48 11.59 -14.11
CA GLY A 174 6.62 10.71 -14.36
C GLY A 174 6.24 9.24 -14.24
N ALA A 175 5.42 8.90 -13.23
CA ALA A 175 4.90 7.55 -13.05
C ALA A 175 4.00 7.10 -14.22
N ALA A 176 3.20 7.99 -14.80
CA ALA A 176 2.38 7.67 -15.98
C ALA A 176 3.25 7.31 -17.19
N ARG A 177 4.37 8.01 -17.38
CA ARG A 177 5.37 7.68 -18.41
C ARG A 177 6.08 6.36 -18.12
N LEU A 178 6.38 6.08 -16.85
CA LEU A 178 6.97 4.82 -16.43
C LEU A 178 6.02 3.65 -16.72
N ALA A 179 4.76 3.74 -16.29
CA ALA A 179 3.75 2.73 -16.54
C ALA A 179 3.55 2.46 -18.04
N ALA A 180 3.55 3.52 -18.86
CA ALA A 180 3.49 3.39 -20.32
C ALA A 180 4.72 2.68 -20.93
N ALA A 181 5.91 2.85 -20.32
CA ALA A 181 7.14 2.21 -20.78
C ALA A 181 7.22 0.72 -20.42
N TYR A 182 6.43 0.26 -19.43
CA TYR A 182 6.37 -1.13 -18.97
C TYR A 182 4.94 -1.67 -19.01
N PRO A 183 4.34 -1.84 -20.21
CA PRO A 183 2.92 -2.21 -20.34
C PRO A 183 2.57 -3.57 -19.73
N ASN A 184 3.56 -4.48 -19.60
CA ASN A 184 3.38 -5.79 -18.99
C ASN A 184 3.60 -5.80 -17.47
N GLN A 185 4.05 -4.69 -16.89
CA GLN A 185 4.19 -4.55 -15.44
C GLN A 185 2.90 -4.00 -14.87
N LEU A 186 2.31 -4.71 -13.90
CA LEU A 186 1.20 -4.19 -13.12
C LEU A 186 1.74 -3.29 -12.02
N PHE A 187 1.26 -2.05 -11.99
CA PHE A 187 1.55 -1.05 -10.95
C PHE A 187 0.34 -0.90 -10.04
N VAL A 188 0.58 -0.79 -8.73
CA VAL A 188 -0.45 -0.47 -7.74
C VAL A 188 -0.08 0.81 -7.02
N LEU A 189 -0.71 1.93 -7.38
CA LEU A 189 -0.50 3.21 -6.74
C LEU A 189 -0.94 3.15 -5.28
N ASN A 190 -0.03 3.45 -4.36
CA ASN A 190 -0.30 3.45 -2.93
C ASN A 190 -0.98 4.78 -2.50
N HIS A 191 -1.75 4.72 -1.40
CA HIS A 191 -2.26 5.86 -0.64
C HIS A 191 -2.90 6.99 -1.47
N CYS A 192 -3.73 6.64 -2.46
CA CYS A 192 -4.38 7.62 -3.35
C CYS A 192 -3.40 8.49 -4.17
N GLY A 193 -2.13 8.10 -4.31
CA GLY A 193 -1.09 8.97 -4.87
C GLY A 193 -0.66 10.10 -3.92
N SER A 194 -0.86 9.88 -2.61
CA SER A 194 -0.40 10.71 -1.50
C SER A 194 -0.75 12.20 -1.65
N PRO A 195 -2.04 12.60 -1.52
CA PRO A 195 -2.48 13.99 -1.63
C PRO A 195 -1.98 14.87 -0.46
N ILE A 196 -0.66 15.03 -0.38
CA ILE A 196 0.09 15.59 0.75
C ILE A 196 -0.11 17.11 0.91
N ASP A 197 -0.55 17.80 -0.13
CA ASP A 197 -0.91 19.22 -0.09
C ASP A 197 -2.44 19.36 -0.19
N ARG A 198 -3.08 19.67 0.95
CA ARG A 198 -4.55 19.74 1.08
C ARG A 198 -5.17 21.10 0.77
N ASP A 199 -4.36 22.09 0.45
CA ASP A 199 -4.86 23.38 -0.01
C ASP A 199 -5.51 23.27 -1.41
N ALA A 200 -6.16 24.36 -1.85
CA ALA A 200 -6.90 24.36 -3.10
C ALA A 200 -6.00 24.06 -4.33
N ASP A 201 -4.74 24.47 -4.31
CA ASP A 201 -3.80 24.37 -5.44
C ASP A 201 -3.20 22.97 -5.48
N GLY A 202 -2.74 22.46 -4.34
CA GLY A 202 -2.26 21.10 -4.14
C GLY A 202 -3.30 20.06 -4.54
N MET A 203 -4.55 20.24 -4.11
CA MET A 203 -5.63 19.35 -4.48
C MET A 203 -6.01 19.41 -5.97
N ARG A 204 -5.87 20.57 -6.64
CA ARG A 204 -6.04 20.64 -8.11
C ARG A 204 -4.92 19.88 -8.82
N ALA A 205 -3.66 20.13 -8.44
CA ALA A 205 -2.50 19.46 -9.03
C ALA A 205 -2.56 17.93 -8.85
N TRP A 206 -2.92 17.46 -7.66
CA TRP A 206 -3.13 16.04 -7.38
C TRP A 206 -4.21 15.43 -8.28
N ARG A 207 -5.39 16.08 -8.39
CA ARG A 207 -6.48 15.57 -9.22
C ARG A 207 -6.09 15.40 -10.68
N GLU A 208 -5.43 16.43 -11.24
CA GLU A 208 -4.99 16.43 -12.63
C GLU A 208 -3.94 15.34 -12.90
N ALA A 209 -2.95 15.22 -12.02
CA ALA A 209 -1.87 14.25 -12.17
C ALA A 209 -2.35 12.81 -11.95
N LEU A 210 -3.31 12.59 -11.03
CA LEU A 210 -3.94 11.29 -10.82
C LEU A 210 -4.74 10.85 -12.04
N ARG A 211 -5.50 11.76 -12.67
CA ARG A 211 -6.25 11.49 -13.90
C ARG A 211 -5.33 11.05 -15.04
N LEU A 212 -4.16 11.69 -15.17
CA LEU A 212 -3.18 11.30 -16.20
C LEU A 212 -2.64 9.88 -15.97
N LEU A 213 -2.36 9.52 -14.72
CA LEU A 213 -1.90 8.17 -14.40
C LEU A 213 -2.98 7.11 -14.63
N SER A 214 -4.24 7.44 -14.35
CA SER A 214 -5.35 6.48 -14.47
C SER A 214 -5.68 6.10 -15.92
N GLU A 215 -5.24 6.90 -16.90
CA GLU A 215 -5.29 6.56 -18.34
C GLU A 215 -4.38 5.37 -18.73
N ARG A 216 -3.63 4.78 -17.79
CA ARG A 216 -2.80 3.59 -18.00
C ARG A 216 -3.52 2.35 -17.49
N ASP A 217 -3.84 1.42 -18.38
CA ASP A 217 -4.62 0.21 -18.05
C ASP A 217 -3.88 -0.74 -17.08
N ASN A 218 -2.55 -0.69 -17.08
CA ASN A 218 -1.69 -1.47 -16.20
C ASN A 218 -1.46 -0.82 -14.82
N VAL A 219 -2.30 0.14 -14.43
CA VAL A 219 -2.25 0.79 -13.10
C VAL A 219 -3.57 0.58 -12.36
N ALA A 220 -3.47 0.06 -11.14
CA ALA A 220 -4.52 0.03 -10.13
C ALA A 220 -4.15 0.96 -8.96
N ILE A 221 -5.10 1.22 -8.07
CA ILE A 221 -4.93 2.14 -6.93
C ILE A 221 -5.40 1.52 -5.62
N LYS A 222 -4.64 1.75 -4.56
CA LYS A 222 -5.05 1.59 -3.17
C LYS A 222 -5.60 2.90 -2.65
N ILE A 223 -6.84 2.85 -2.19
CA ILE A 223 -7.46 3.89 -1.39
C ILE A 223 -7.15 3.55 0.07
N SER A 224 -6.01 4.04 0.54
CA SER A 224 -5.46 3.77 1.87
C SER A 224 -4.84 5.02 2.48
N ASP A 225 -4.63 5.00 3.79
CA ASP A 225 -3.96 6.04 4.60
C ASP A 225 -4.43 7.49 4.34
N LEU A 226 -5.73 7.67 4.10
CA LEU A 226 -6.28 8.99 3.81
C LEU A 226 -6.07 10.00 4.96
N VAL A 227 -6.06 9.49 6.19
CA VAL A 227 -5.99 10.27 7.42
C VAL A 227 -4.59 10.84 7.69
N ALA A 228 -3.53 10.23 7.14
CA ALA A 228 -2.17 10.77 7.28
C ALA A 228 -1.95 12.06 6.48
N TYR A 229 -2.78 12.32 5.47
CA TYR A 229 -2.69 13.54 4.67
C TYR A 229 -3.71 14.60 5.08
N ASP A 230 -4.56 14.33 6.07
CA ASP A 230 -5.61 15.24 6.54
C ASP A 230 -5.76 15.10 8.06
N HIS A 231 -5.03 15.91 8.82
CA HIS A 231 -4.99 15.79 10.29
C HIS A 231 -6.32 16.20 10.97
N ASP A 232 -7.13 17.02 10.30
CA ASP A 232 -8.47 17.44 10.75
C ASP A 232 -9.57 16.72 9.97
N TRP A 233 -9.29 15.46 9.58
CA TRP A 233 -10.15 14.72 8.67
C TRP A 233 -11.60 14.65 9.18
N THR A 234 -12.52 14.75 8.21
CA THR A 234 -13.93 14.47 8.40
C THR A 234 -14.39 13.60 7.24
N LEU A 235 -15.56 12.96 7.37
CA LEU A 235 -16.12 12.21 6.24
C LEU A 235 -16.26 13.09 4.98
N ASP A 236 -16.62 14.37 5.16
CA ASP A 236 -16.77 15.35 4.08
C ASP A 236 -15.43 15.75 3.44
N SER A 237 -14.31 15.71 4.18
CA SER A 237 -12.98 15.98 3.62
C SER A 237 -12.36 14.77 2.92
N LEU A 238 -12.68 13.55 3.40
CA LEU A 238 -12.21 12.29 2.83
C LEU A 238 -12.98 11.87 1.58
N LYS A 239 -14.31 12.08 1.56
CA LYS A 239 -15.19 11.64 0.47
C LYS A 239 -14.74 12.14 -0.91
N PRO A 240 -14.40 13.42 -1.13
CA PRO A 240 -13.94 13.90 -2.44
C PRO A 240 -12.65 13.23 -2.92
N VAL A 241 -11.77 12.80 -2.01
CA VAL A 241 -10.53 12.09 -2.36
C VAL A 241 -10.84 10.68 -2.86
N VAL A 242 -11.65 9.95 -2.08
CA VAL A 242 -12.08 8.59 -2.42
C VAL A 242 -12.83 8.56 -3.74
N MET A 243 -13.82 9.45 -3.89
CA MET A 243 -14.64 9.51 -5.10
C MET A 243 -13.81 9.89 -6.32
N HIS A 244 -12.87 10.84 -6.21
CA HIS A 244 -11.99 11.18 -7.33
C HIS A 244 -11.08 10.00 -7.75
N CYS A 245 -10.61 9.20 -6.79
CA CYS A 245 -9.87 7.96 -7.12
C CYS A 245 -10.76 6.97 -7.89
N ILE A 246 -12.00 6.78 -7.44
CA ILE A 246 -12.96 5.88 -8.08
C ILE A 246 -13.33 6.40 -9.48
N ASP A 247 -13.57 7.69 -9.65
CA ASP A 247 -13.89 8.32 -10.93
C ASP A 247 -12.73 8.17 -11.94
N CYS A 248 -11.48 8.27 -11.47
CA CYS A 248 -10.31 8.16 -12.33
C CYS A 248 -10.02 6.71 -12.77
N PHE A 249 -10.10 5.75 -11.83
CA PHE A 249 -9.66 4.36 -12.08
C PHE A 249 -10.80 3.41 -12.41
N GLY A 250 -12.02 3.77 -12.05
CA GLY A 250 -13.15 2.87 -11.97
C GLY A 250 -13.05 1.93 -10.76
N THR A 251 -14.20 1.40 -10.34
CA THR A 251 -14.30 0.47 -9.20
C THR A 251 -13.59 -0.85 -9.43
N GLN A 252 -13.23 -1.20 -10.67
CA GLN A 252 -12.53 -2.45 -11.03
C GLN A 252 -11.00 -2.36 -10.91
N ARG A 253 -10.45 -1.16 -10.68
CA ARG A 253 -9.00 -0.94 -10.49
C ARG A 253 -8.67 -0.24 -9.18
N ALA A 254 -9.63 -0.10 -8.28
CA ALA A 254 -9.46 0.50 -6.96
C ALA A 254 -9.70 -0.53 -5.85
N MET A 255 -8.97 -0.43 -4.75
CA MET A 255 -9.16 -1.30 -3.58
C MET A 255 -8.91 -0.53 -2.28
N PHE A 256 -9.63 -0.88 -1.22
CA PHE A 256 -9.39 -0.28 0.10
C PHE A 256 -8.21 -0.95 0.81
N GLY A 257 -7.46 -0.17 1.58
CA GLY A 257 -6.42 -0.65 2.49
C GLY A 257 -6.33 0.23 3.73
N SER A 258 -5.98 -0.34 4.87
CA SER A 258 -5.97 0.39 6.14
C SER A 258 -4.75 1.27 6.32
N ASP A 259 -3.59 0.76 5.88
CA ASP A 259 -2.25 1.20 6.28
C ASP A 259 -1.97 1.08 7.78
N PHE A 260 -2.69 0.20 8.48
CA PHE A 260 -2.42 -0.04 9.90
C PHE A 260 -1.06 -0.72 10.11
N PRO A 261 -0.32 -0.35 11.16
CA PRO A 261 -0.71 0.56 12.23
C PRO A 261 -0.35 2.03 11.98
N VAL A 262 0.19 2.40 10.81
CA VAL A 262 0.63 3.76 10.48
C VAL A 262 -0.55 4.74 10.54
N ALA A 263 -1.68 4.41 9.89
CA ALA A 263 -2.91 5.19 9.99
C ALA A 263 -3.43 5.34 11.44
N GLY A 264 -3.00 4.44 12.34
CA GLY A 264 -3.24 4.48 13.78
C GLY A 264 -2.70 5.72 14.50
N LEU A 265 -1.82 6.49 13.85
CA LEU A 265 -1.39 7.82 14.32
C LEU A 265 -2.52 8.84 14.31
N HIS A 266 -3.51 8.69 13.42
CA HIS A 266 -4.53 9.72 13.15
C HIS A 266 -5.98 9.21 13.27
N ALA A 267 -6.20 7.90 13.22
CA ALA A 267 -7.53 7.31 13.33
C ALA A 267 -7.48 5.89 13.90
N SER A 268 -8.60 5.41 14.46
CA SER A 268 -8.75 3.98 14.78
C SER A 268 -9.07 3.18 13.51
N PHE A 269 -8.86 1.85 13.56
CA PHE A 269 -9.17 0.97 12.43
C PHE A 269 -10.66 1.05 12.06
N ASP A 270 -11.52 1.05 13.09
CA ASP A 270 -12.95 1.27 12.95
C ASP A 270 -13.26 2.56 12.18
N ALA A 271 -12.63 3.68 12.57
CA ALA A 271 -12.88 4.97 11.93
C ALA A 271 -12.47 4.97 10.45
N VAL A 272 -11.35 4.33 10.10
CA VAL A 272 -10.88 4.20 8.71
C VAL A 272 -11.89 3.40 7.89
N TYR A 273 -12.24 2.18 8.32
CA TYR A 273 -13.12 1.32 7.53
C TYR A 273 -14.58 1.76 7.56
N ASP A 274 -15.07 2.36 8.64
CA ASP A 274 -16.43 2.92 8.65
C ASP A 274 -16.54 4.13 7.73
N SER A 275 -15.48 4.93 7.58
CA SER A 275 -15.41 5.97 6.55
C SER A 275 -15.47 5.40 5.14
N PHE A 276 -14.71 4.33 4.84
CA PHE A 276 -14.81 3.64 3.56
C PHE A 276 -16.22 3.09 3.29
N LYS A 277 -16.84 2.44 4.28
CA LYS A 277 -18.21 1.89 4.14
C LYS A 277 -19.24 2.98 3.94
N ALA A 278 -19.11 4.11 4.64
CA ALA A 278 -20.03 5.24 4.50
C ALA A 278 -19.93 5.87 3.10
N ILE A 279 -18.71 6.09 2.59
CA ILE A 279 -18.49 6.65 1.25
C ILE A 279 -18.96 5.69 0.16
N ALA A 280 -18.58 4.40 0.26
CA ALA A 280 -18.95 3.39 -0.72
C ALA A 280 -20.44 3.00 -0.68
N GLY A 281 -21.18 3.40 0.37
CA GLY A 281 -22.61 3.09 0.52
C GLY A 281 -23.51 3.70 -0.55
N GLU A 282 -22.99 4.63 -1.37
CA GLU A 282 -23.66 5.22 -2.53
C GLU A 282 -23.48 4.39 -3.83
N LEU A 283 -22.57 3.42 -3.81
CA LEU A 283 -22.26 2.55 -4.95
C LEU A 283 -23.13 1.29 -4.94
N SER A 284 -23.21 0.60 -6.08
CA SER A 284 -23.88 -0.70 -6.17
C SER A 284 -23.18 -1.78 -5.33
N ALA A 285 -23.88 -2.87 -5.01
CA ALA A 285 -23.32 -3.96 -4.22
C ALA A 285 -22.08 -4.60 -4.88
N ASP A 286 -22.07 -4.70 -6.21
CA ASP A 286 -20.96 -5.27 -6.97
C ASP A 286 -19.74 -4.35 -6.93
N GLU A 287 -19.95 -3.04 -7.03
CA GLU A 287 -18.90 -2.02 -6.90
C GLU A 287 -18.29 -2.01 -5.49
N GLN A 288 -19.14 -2.06 -4.46
CA GLN A 288 -18.66 -2.19 -3.08
C GLN A 288 -17.83 -3.47 -2.91
N THR A 289 -18.32 -4.60 -3.41
CA THR A 289 -17.61 -5.88 -3.35
C THR A 289 -16.26 -5.81 -4.09
N ALA A 290 -16.20 -5.14 -5.24
CA ALA A 290 -14.95 -4.94 -5.97
C ALA A 290 -13.92 -4.17 -5.13
N LEU A 291 -14.33 -3.06 -4.48
CA LEU A 291 -13.47 -2.21 -3.67
C LEU A 291 -12.99 -2.87 -2.37
N PHE A 292 -13.89 -3.56 -1.65
CA PHE A 292 -13.58 -4.17 -0.35
C PHE A 292 -12.91 -5.54 -0.44
N PHE A 293 -13.10 -6.27 -1.55
CA PHE A 293 -12.71 -7.69 -1.62
C PHE A 293 -12.18 -8.10 -3.00
N GLY A 294 -12.98 -7.94 -4.04
CA GLY A 294 -12.75 -8.57 -5.34
C GLY A 294 -11.44 -8.17 -6.01
N ASN A 295 -11.08 -6.88 -5.95
CA ASN A 295 -9.87 -6.41 -6.63
C ASN A 295 -8.60 -6.84 -5.91
N ALA A 296 -8.55 -6.76 -4.58
CA ALA A 296 -7.40 -7.22 -3.82
C ALA A 296 -7.22 -8.74 -3.99
N ARG A 297 -8.31 -9.52 -3.93
CA ARG A 297 -8.31 -10.98 -4.22
C ARG A 297 -7.66 -11.29 -5.57
N ARG A 298 -8.08 -10.60 -6.63
CA ARG A 298 -7.60 -10.81 -8.01
C ARG A 298 -6.16 -10.32 -8.21
N ILE A 299 -5.87 -9.08 -7.82
CA ILE A 299 -4.58 -8.41 -8.09
C ILE A 299 -3.45 -9.09 -7.32
N TYR A 300 -3.68 -9.43 -6.05
CA TYR A 300 -2.71 -10.12 -5.20
C TYR A 300 -2.84 -11.65 -5.26
N ARG A 301 -3.66 -12.17 -6.18
CA ARG A 301 -3.79 -13.60 -6.49
C ARG A 301 -4.04 -14.46 -5.26
N LEU A 302 -4.98 -14.06 -4.41
CA LEU A 302 -5.27 -14.80 -3.17
C LEU A 302 -5.79 -16.22 -3.46
N ASP A 303 -6.39 -16.43 -4.63
CA ASP A 303 -6.87 -17.74 -5.10
C ASP A 303 -5.75 -18.72 -5.50
N ASP A 304 -4.56 -18.21 -5.85
CA ASP A 304 -3.40 -19.06 -6.20
C ASP A 304 -2.81 -19.77 -4.97
N MET A 305 -3.31 -19.50 -3.75
CA MET A 305 -2.93 -20.26 -2.56
C MET A 305 -3.49 -21.68 -2.69
N SER A 306 -2.62 -22.70 -2.67
CA SER A 306 -3.06 -24.08 -2.51
C SER A 306 -4.04 -24.16 -1.34
N SER A 307 -5.22 -24.70 -1.60
CA SER A 307 -6.44 -24.69 -0.78
C SER A 307 -6.25 -25.20 0.65
N ALA A 308 -5.63 -24.40 1.51
CA ALA A 308 -5.71 -24.50 2.95
C ALA A 308 -6.57 -23.34 3.48
N GLY A 309 -7.85 -23.35 3.11
CA GLY A 309 -8.94 -22.74 3.90
C GLY A 309 -8.96 -21.22 4.12
N LEU A 310 -8.23 -20.41 3.35
CA LEU A 310 -8.10 -18.98 3.65
C LEU A 310 -9.31 -18.11 3.28
N LEU A 311 -10.12 -18.48 2.28
CA LEU A 311 -11.23 -17.64 1.82
C LEU A 311 -12.49 -18.49 1.56
N PRO A 312 -13.68 -18.04 1.99
CA PRO A 312 -14.94 -18.63 1.53
C PRO A 312 -15.11 -18.40 0.02
N ALA A 313 -15.73 -19.38 -0.65
CA ALA A 313 -15.99 -19.38 -2.09
C ALA A 313 -16.78 -18.15 -2.55
#